data_AF-A0A8H9HYC4-F1
#
_entry.id   AF-A0A8H9HYC4-F1
#
_cell.length_a   1.000
_cell.length_b   1.000
_cell.length_c   1.000
_cell.angle_alpha   90.00
_cell.angle_beta   90.00
_cell.angle_gamma   90.00
#
_symmetry.space_group_name_H-M   'P 1'
#
loop_
_entity.id
_entity.type
_entity.pdbx_description
1 polymer ?
#
loop_
_entity_poly.entity_id
_entity_poly.type
_entity_poly.pdbx_seq_one_letter_code
_entity_poly.pdbx_strand_id
1 'polypeptide(L)'
;MPVVVPGMTVAERNWWTLARVRFLEKVDVGAVHPRRRRVFRLGEEEVMVQWGLAGRRVDRGTWWTSTDINGAYIVMSTSVEVLEVLEEQPPTSW
;
A
#
# COMPACT_ATOMS: atom_id res chain seq x y z
N MET A 1 -29.57 8.56 -19.12
CA MET A 1 -28.55 9.40 -18.45
C MET A 1 -27.61 8.44 -17.71
N PRO A 2 -26.36 8.23 -18.13
CA PRO A 2 -25.49 7.32 -17.40
C PRO A 2 -24.94 8.04 -16.15
N VAL A 3 -24.97 7.32 -15.04
CA VAL A 3 -24.42 7.73 -13.75
C VAL A 3 -22.90 7.67 -13.85
N VAL A 4 -22.21 8.80 -13.72
CA VAL A 4 -20.74 8.84 -13.58
C VAL A 4 -20.41 8.51 -12.14
N VAL A 5 -19.89 7.30 -11.91
CA VAL A 5 -19.32 6.91 -10.61
C VAL A 5 -17.91 7.51 -10.53
N PRO A 6 -17.59 8.39 -9.57
CA PRO A 6 -16.24 8.92 -9.44
C PRO A 6 -15.29 7.81 -8.97
N GLY A 7 -14.16 7.61 -9.67
CA GLY A 7 -13.01 6.87 -9.13
C GLY A 7 -12.63 5.52 -9.78
N MET A 8 -12.82 5.34 -11.09
CA MET A 8 -12.26 4.19 -11.82
C MET A 8 -10.99 4.55 -12.59
N THR A 9 -9.94 4.92 -11.86
CA THR A 9 -8.64 5.23 -12.44
C THR A 9 -7.86 3.94 -12.71
N VAL A 10 -7.60 3.65 -13.99
CA VAL A 10 -6.71 2.57 -14.43
C VAL A 10 -5.31 3.13 -14.63
N ALA A 11 -4.30 2.42 -14.14
CA ALA A 11 -2.92 2.83 -14.29
C ALA A 11 -2.45 2.64 -15.74
N GLU A 12 -1.94 3.68 -16.39
CA GLU A 12 -1.31 3.59 -17.72
C GLU A 12 0.03 2.86 -17.67
N ARG A 13 0.75 3.02 -16.56
CA ARG A 13 2.08 2.43 -16.31
C ARG A 13 2.14 1.82 -14.92
N ASN A 14 3.13 0.95 -14.69
CA ASN A 14 3.45 0.50 -13.34
C ASN A 14 3.75 1.72 -12.45
N TRP A 15 3.33 1.65 -11.20
CA TRP A 15 3.45 2.76 -10.26
C TRP A 15 3.84 2.24 -8.88
N TRP A 16 4.50 3.09 -8.10
CA TRP A 16 4.83 2.80 -6.71
C TRP A 16 5.03 4.08 -5.90
N THR A 17 4.79 3.98 -4.60
CA THR A 17 5.19 4.97 -3.59
C THR A 17 5.89 4.21 -2.47
N LEU A 18 7.16 4.50 -2.24
CA LEU A 18 7.93 4.03 -1.09
C LEU A 18 7.95 5.14 -0.04
N ALA A 19 7.51 4.85 1.18
CA ALA A 19 7.40 5.85 2.22
C ALA A 19 7.78 5.31 3.59
N ARG A 20 8.31 6.19 4.45
CA ARG A 20 8.29 5.97 5.89
C ARG A 20 6.90 6.29 6.41
N VAL A 21 6.28 5.33 7.06
CA VAL A 21 4.94 5.44 7.65
C VAL A 21 5.00 5.21 9.15
N ARG A 22 4.03 5.75 9.88
CA ARG A 22 3.84 5.49 11.31
C ARG A 22 2.51 4.82 11.55
N PHE A 23 2.50 3.77 12.37
CA PHE A 23 1.29 3.05 12.75
C PHE A 23 0.44 3.86 13.73
N LEU A 24 -0.83 4.06 13.38
CA LEU A 24 -1.82 4.81 14.16
C LEU A 24 -2.56 3.92 15.17
N GLU A 25 -2.36 2.61 15.10
CA GLU A 25 -2.94 1.62 15.99
C GLU A 25 -2.06 0.36 16.05
N LYS A 26 -2.37 -0.56 16.96
CA LYS A 26 -1.75 -1.88 16.98
C LYS A 26 -2.32 -2.73 15.85
N VAL A 27 -1.47 -3.28 14.99
CA VAL A 27 -1.88 -4.11 13.84
C VAL A 27 -1.26 -5.51 13.96
N ASP A 28 -2.09 -6.55 13.99
CA ASP A 28 -1.68 -7.96 13.94
C ASP A 28 -1.99 -8.53 12.55
N VAL A 29 -0.95 -8.86 11.80
CA VAL A 29 -1.06 -9.35 10.42
C VAL A 29 -0.17 -10.58 10.21
N GLY A 30 -0.59 -11.42 9.28
CA GLY A 30 0.15 -12.61 8.87
C GLY A 30 0.65 -12.52 7.44
N ALA A 31 1.85 -13.01 7.17
CA ALA A 31 2.33 -13.34 5.84
C ALA A 31 1.88 -14.77 5.47
N VAL A 32 1.71 -15.04 4.18
CA VAL A 32 1.18 -16.33 3.70
C VAL A 32 2.29 -17.39 3.61
N HIS A 33 3.49 -17.04 3.15
CA HIS A 33 4.58 -18.02 2.97
C HIS A 33 6.01 -17.44 3.15
N PRO A 34 6.76 -17.84 4.18
CA PRO A 34 6.36 -18.74 5.26
C PRO A 34 5.27 -18.10 6.13
N ARG A 35 4.35 -18.92 6.63
CA ARG A 35 3.27 -18.43 7.50
C ARG A 35 3.85 -17.89 8.80
N ARG A 36 3.97 -16.57 8.89
CA ARG A 36 4.51 -15.84 10.04
C ARG A 36 3.55 -14.73 10.43
N ARG A 37 3.46 -14.45 11.73
CA ARG A 37 2.73 -13.28 12.24
C ARG A 37 3.71 -12.17 12.58
N ARG A 38 3.26 -10.94 12.38
CA ARG A 38 3.92 -9.74 12.87
C ARG A 38 2.89 -8.85 13.54
N VAL A 39 3.26 -8.31 14.69
CA VAL A 39 2.47 -7.32 15.43
C VAL A 39 3.22 -5.99 15.35
N PHE A 40 2.65 -5.03 14.66
CA PHE A 40 3.11 -3.64 14.66
C PHE A 40 2.46 -2.89 15.83
N ARG A 41 3.23 -2.04 16.49
CA ARG A 41 2.77 -1.27 17.65
C ARG A 41 2.30 0.13 17.25
N LEU A 42 1.44 0.71 18.07
CA LEU A 42 1.10 2.14 17.98
C LEU A 42 2.38 2.98 18.02
N GLY A 43 2.53 3.88 17.05
CA GLY A 43 3.69 4.77 16.92
C GLY A 43 4.94 4.11 16.32
N GLU A 44 4.91 2.80 16.02
CA GLU A 44 6.00 2.15 15.28
C GLU A 44 6.14 2.77 13.90
N GLU A 45 7.38 2.96 13.45
CA GLU A 45 7.67 3.52 12.13
C GLU A 45 8.31 2.46 11.25
N GLU A 46 7.88 2.40 9.99
CA GLU A 46 8.36 1.41 9.03
C GLU A 46 8.45 1.98 7.63
N VAL A 47 9.32 1.39 6.81
CA VAL A 47 9.36 1.69 5.37
C VAL A 47 8.45 0.72 4.65
N MET A 48 7.46 1.25 3.92
CA MET A 48 6.45 0.46 3.23
C MET A 48 6.25 0.97 1.81
N VAL A 49 5.71 0.10 0.96
CA VAL A 49 5.43 0.37 -0.45
C VAL A 49 3.93 0.22 -0.75
N GLN A 50 3.37 1.18 -1.47
CA GLN A 50 2.17 0.96 -2.29
C GLN A 50 2.61 0.80 -3.72
N TRP A 51 1.97 -0.08 -4.47
CA TRP A 51 2.34 -0.29 -5.87
C TRP A 51 1.17 -0.88 -6.66
N GLY A 52 1.27 -0.79 -7.97
CA GLY A 52 0.34 -1.45 -8.88
C GLY A 52 0.86 -1.53 -10.30
N LEU A 53 0.16 -2.33 -11.11
CA LEU A 53 0.57 -2.67 -12.48
C LEU A 53 -0.18 -1.84 -13.51
N ALA A 54 0.48 -1.59 -14.65
CA ALA A 54 -0.15 -1.04 -15.84
C ALA A 54 -1.38 -1.87 -16.25
N GLY A 55 -2.44 -1.20 -16.70
CA GLY A 55 -3.71 -1.82 -17.08
C GLY A 55 -4.53 -2.35 -15.91
N ARG A 56 -4.10 -2.15 -14.65
CA ARG A 56 -4.87 -2.49 -13.44
C ARG A 56 -5.39 -1.24 -12.77
N ARG A 57 -6.44 -1.42 -11.97
CA ARG A 57 -6.99 -0.35 -11.14
C ARG A 57 -5.91 0.16 -10.19
N VAL A 58 -5.80 1.47 -10.06
CA VAL A 58 -4.97 2.10 -9.03
C VAL A 58 -5.62 1.83 -7.67
N ASP A 59 -4.93 1.07 -6.81
CA ASP A 59 -5.35 0.78 -5.44
C ASP A 59 -4.32 1.34 -4.45
N ARG A 60 -4.72 2.36 -3.69
CA ARG A 60 -3.94 2.96 -2.60
C ARG A 60 -4.51 2.59 -1.22
N GLY A 61 -5.33 1.55 -1.13
CA GLY A 61 -5.97 1.09 0.09
C GLY A 61 -5.05 0.32 1.03
N THR A 62 -3.86 -0.10 0.57
CA THR A 62 -2.94 -0.92 1.36
C THR A 62 -1.49 -0.50 1.22
N TRP A 63 -0.71 -0.72 2.28
CA TRP A 63 0.75 -0.60 2.34
C TRP A 63 1.37 -1.97 2.59
N TRP A 64 2.49 -2.23 1.94
CA TRP A 64 3.15 -3.53 1.94
C TRP A 64 4.57 -3.37 2.47
N THR A 65 5.05 -4.32 3.28
CA THR A 65 6.46 -4.31 3.72
C THR A 65 7.44 -4.73 2.62
N SER A 66 6.95 -5.31 1.53
CA SER A 66 7.74 -5.78 0.39
C SER A 66 6.83 -5.95 -0.84
N THR A 67 7.40 -5.93 -2.04
CA THR A 67 6.72 -6.32 -3.29
C THR A 67 6.63 -7.83 -3.49
N ASP A 68 7.38 -8.63 -2.71
CA ASP A 68 7.22 -10.10 -2.68
C ASP A 68 5.98 -10.50 -1.88
N ILE A 69 4.92 -10.90 -2.59
CA ILE A 69 3.63 -11.29 -2.01
C ILE A 69 3.73 -12.44 -1.01
N ASN A 70 4.74 -13.30 -1.11
CA ASN A 70 4.87 -14.44 -0.20
C ASN A 70 5.23 -13.98 1.22
N GLY A 71 6.15 -13.02 1.32
CA GLY A 71 6.68 -12.50 2.58
C GLY A 71 6.11 -11.15 3.03
N ALA A 72 5.29 -10.48 2.21
CA ALA A 72 4.76 -9.17 2.53
C ALA A 72 3.73 -9.22 3.68
N TYR A 73 3.88 -8.30 4.63
CA TYR A 73 2.80 -7.92 5.53
C TYR A 73 2.04 -6.76 4.89
N ILE A 74 0.72 -6.93 4.77
CA ILE A 74 -0.18 -5.98 4.13
C ILE A 74 -0.99 -5.28 5.22
N VAL A 75 -0.96 -3.96 5.22
CA VAL A 75 -1.61 -3.10 6.21
C VAL A 75 -2.55 -2.14 5.49
N MET A 76 -3.71 -1.85 6.08
CA MET A 76 -4.66 -0.89 5.52
C MET A 76 -4.09 0.54 5.58
N SER A 77 -4.32 1.34 4.55
CA SER A 77 -3.84 2.73 4.52
C SER A 77 -4.43 3.61 5.62
N THR A 78 -5.57 3.25 6.18
CA THR A 78 -6.18 3.94 7.32
C THR A 78 -5.48 3.67 8.66
N SER A 79 -4.67 2.61 8.75
CA SER A 79 -3.96 2.23 9.99
C SER A 79 -2.59 2.89 10.12
N VAL A 80 -2.17 3.68 9.12
CA VAL A 80 -0.86 4.33 9.09
C VAL A 80 -0.98 5.78 8.60
N GLU A 81 -0.08 6.64 9.07
CA GLU A 81 0.16 7.96 8.49
C GLU A 81 1.48 7.96 7.71
N VAL A 82 1.54 8.68 6.58
CA VAL A 82 2.79 8.85 5.82
C VAL A 82 3.58 9.99 6.46
N LEU A 83 4.81 9.70 6.90
CA LEU A 83 5.72 10.70 7.46
C LEU A 83 6.57 11.35 6.37
N GLU A 84 7.10 10.53 5.46
CA GLU A 84 8.04 10.94 4.43
C GLU A 84 7.92 10.02 3.22
N VAL A 85 7.80 10.60 2.02
CA VAL A 85 7.90 9.85 0.76
C VAL A 85 9.37 9.77 0.37
N LEU A 86 9.90 8.54 0.30
CA LEU A 86 11.31 8.27 0.00
C LEU A 86 11.55 8.13 -1.51
N GLU A 87 10.58 7.53 -2.21
CA GLU A 87 10.62 7.34 -3.66
C GLU A 87 9.18 7.28 -4.18
N GLU A 88 8.93 7.88 -5.35
CA GLU A 88 7.61 7.78 -5.97
C GLU A 88 7.70 7.75 -7.50
N GLN A 89 6.97 6.79 -8.08
CA GLN A 89 6.50 6.83 -9.45
C GLN A 89 4.96 6.88 -9.41
N PRO A 90 4.35 8.07 -9.58
CA PRO A 90 2.91 8.20 -9.39
C PRO A 90 2.14 7.43 -10.48
N PRO A 91 0.94 6.90 -10.14
CA PRO A 91 0.04 6.33 -11.13
C PRO A 91 -0.34 7.43 -12.13
N THR A 92 -0.13 7.16 -13.41
CA THR A 92 -0.70 7.99 -14.48
C THR A 92 -1.95 7.31 -15.01
N SER A 93 -2.90 8.10 -15.50
CA SER A 93 -4.20 7.62 -15.97
C SER A 93 -4.69 8.45 -17.15
N TRP A 94 -5.42 7.79 -18.04
CA TRP A 94 -6.09 8.39 -19.20
C TRP A 94 -7.17 9.40 -18.80
#